data_AF-A0A661WD08-F1
#
_entry.id   AF-A0A661WD08-F1
#
_cell.length_a   1.000
_cell.length_b   1.000
_cell.length_c   1.000
_cell.angle_alpha   90.00
_cell.angle_beta   90.00
_cell.angle_gamma   90.00
#
_symmetry.space_group_name_H-M   'P 1'
#
loop_
_entity.id
_entity.type
_entity.pdbx_description
1 polymer ?
#
loop_
_entity_poly.entity_id
_entity_poly.type
_entity_poly.pdbx_seq_one_letter_code
_entity_poly.pdbx_strand_id
1 'polypeptide(L)' 'MFTNFDKILNRRISNSIKWNAYPEDVLPMWVADMDLTAPPPILDAL' A
#
# COMPACT_ATOMS: atom_id res chain seq x y z
N MET A 1 9.08 -7.59 -17.89
CA MET A 1 8.08 -7.51 -16.80
C MET A 1 8.09 -6.07 -16.31
N PHE A 2 7.02 -5.32 -16.52
CA PHE A 2 6.95 -3.90 -16.17
C PHE A 2 6.16 -3.75 -14.88
N THR A 3 6.75 -3.13 -13.87
CA THR A 3 6.06 -2.77 -12.62
C THR A 3 5.78 -1.27 -12.66
N ASN A 4 4.51 -0.89 -12.47
CA ASN A 4 4.13 0.51 -12.38
C ASN A 4 4.23 0.99 -10.92
N PHE A 5 5.30 1.72 -10.59
CA PHE A 5 5.50 2.31 -9.27
C PHE A 5 4.80 3.67 -9.09
N ASP A 6 4.30 4.27 -10.17
CA ASP A 6 3.58 5.56 -10.14
C ASP A 6 2.07 5.40 -9.86
N LYS A 7 1.58 4.15 -9.82
CA LYS A 7 0.18 3.86 -9.50
C LYS A 7 -0.10 4.19 -8.03
N ILE A 8 -0.92 5.22 -7.81
CA ILE A 8 -1.44 5.54 -6.47
C ILE A 8 -2.48 4.50 -6.05
N LEU A 9 -2.31 3.93 -4.85
CA LEU A 9 -3.22 2.95 -4.26
C LEU A 9 -3.92 3.57 -3.05
N ASN A 10 -5.26 3.53 -3.03
CA ASN A 10 -6.00 3.88 -1.82
C ASN A 10 -5.94 2.70 -0.83
N ARG A 11 -5.19 2.88 0.25
CA ARG A 11 -5.00 1.85 1.29
C ARG A 11 -5.87 2.05 2.53
N ARG A 12 -6.62 3.15 2.64
CA ARG A 12 -7.55 3.41 3.76
C ARG A 12 -8.78 2.49 3.76
N ILE A 13 -9.15 1.97 2.58
CA ILE A 13 -10.23 0.97 2.45
C ILE A 13 -9.80 -0.44 2.90
N SER A 14 -8.53 -0.63 3.26
CA SER A 14 -7.98 -1.90 3.73
C SER A 14 -7.73 -1.85 5.24
N ASN A 15 -7.39 -2.99 5.84
CA ASN A 15 -6.97 -3.09 7.25
C ASN A 15 -5.51 -2.59 7.49
N SER A 16 -5.06 -1.57 6.76
CA SER A 16 -3.68 -1.06 6.87
C SER A 16 -3.49 -0.21 8.12
N ILE A 17 -2.69 -0.70 9.07
CA ILE A 17 -2.30 0.09 10.26
C ILE A 17 -1.57 1.38 9.84
N LYS A 18 -0.71 1.31 8.81
CA LYS A 18 0.03 2.47 8.28
C LYS A 18 -0.92 3.63 7.96
N TRP A 19 -2.03 3.35 7.30
CA TRP A 19 -2.99 4.36 6.83
C TRP A 19 -4.12 4.65 7.81
N ASN A 20 -4.47 3.73 8.72
CA ASN A 20 -5.62 3.88 9.61
C ASN A 20 -5.25 4.31 11.04
N ALA A 21 -3.96 4.40 11.39
CA ALA A 21 -3.54 4.81 12.73
C ALA A 21 -3.76 6.30 13.04
N TYR A 22 -3.86 7.15 12.02
CA TYR A 22 -3.99 8.61 12.16
C TYR A 22 -5.10 9.17 11.26
N PRO A 23 -5.65 10.36 11.58
CA PRO A 23 -6.67 11.02 10.76
C PRO A 23 -6.24 11.31 9.31
N GLU A 24 -7.19 11.70 8.46
CA GLU A 24 -6.98 11.80 7.01
C GLU A 24 -5.98 12.88 6.58
N ASP A 25 -5.81 13.92 7.39
CA ASP A 25 -4.89 15.04 7.17
C ASP A 25 -3.42 14.70 7.49
N VAL A 26 -3.16 13.50 8.02
CA VAL A 26 -1.79 13.00 8.27
C VAL A 26 -1.33 12.13 7.09
N LEU A 27 -0.15 12.45 6.56
CA LEU A 27 0.56 11.60 5.59
C LEU A 27 1.47 10.59 6.32
N PRO A 28 1.15 9.28 6.32
CA PRO A 28 1.89 8.29 7.10
C PRO A 28 3.20 7.84 6.43
N MET A 29 4.33 8.05 7.10
CA MET A 29 5.68 7.72 6.60
C MET A 29 6.51 6.88 7.59
N TRP A 30 5.86 6.15 8.50
CA TRP A 30 6.51 5.56 9.68
C TRP A 30 6.57 4.02 9.71
N VAL A 31 5.57 3.31 9.16
CA VAL A 31 5.61 1.84 9.07
C VAL A 31 6.52 1.44 7.91
N ALA A 32 7.41 0.46 8.15
CA ALA A 32 8.24 -0.19 7.13
C ALA A 32 7.44 -1.13 6.22
N ASP A 33 6.37 -0.62 5.63
CA ASP A 33 5.49 -1.26 4.66
C ASP A 33 5.30 -0.32 3.45
N MET A 34 5.09 -0.89 2.26
CA MET A 34 5.12 -0.15 1.00
C MET A 34 3.71 0.20 0.50
N ASP A 35 3.59 1.33 -0.19
CA ASP A 35 2.34 1.74 -0.86
C ASP A 35 2.33 1.32 -2.33
N LEU A 36 2.70 0.05 -2.57
CA LEU A 36 2.84 -0.57 -3.88
C LEU A 36 2.05 -1.88 -3.94
N THR A 37 1.75 -2.34 -5.15
CA THR A 37 1.11 -3.65 -5.33
C THR A 37 2.16 -4.75 -5.17
N ALA A 38 1.80 -5.87 -4.55
CA ALA A 38 2.67 -7.05 -4.53
C ALA A 38 2.97 -7.54 -5.96
N PRO A 39 4.11 -8.21 -6.19
CA PRO A 39 4.45 -8.74 -7.51
C PRO A 39 3.40 -9.74 -8.03
N PRO A 40 3.10 -9.77 -9.34
CA PRO A 40 2.13 -10.69 -9.92
C PRO A 40 2.32 -12.16 -9.52
N PRO A 41 3.54 -12.73 -9.54
CA PRO A 41 3.74 -14.13 -9.13
C PRO A 41 3.35 -14.44 -7.67
N ILE A 42 3.36 -13.42 -6.79
CA ILE A 42 2.92 -13.57 -5.40
C ILE A 42 1.40 -13.51 -5.33
N LEU A 43 0.77 -12.62 -6.10
CA LEU A 43 -0.68 -12.52 -6.16
C LEU A 43 -1.33 -13.76 -6.77
N ASP A 44 -0.72 -14.35 -7.81
CA ASP A 44 -1.22 -15.55 -8.48
C ASP A 44 -1.16 -16.81 -7.60
N ALA A 45 -0.41 -16.75 -6.50
CA ALA A 45 -0.22 -17.85 -5.56
C ALA A 45 -1.13 -17.80 -4.32
N LEU A 46 -1.94 -16.75 -4.16
CA LEU A 46 -2.88 -16.56 -3.03
C LEU A 46 -4.26 -17.12 -3.36
#